data_AF-A0A194UNB9-F1
#
_entry.id   AF-A0A194UNB9-F1
#
_cell.length_a   1.000
_cell.length_b   1.000
_cell.length_c   1.000
_cell.angle_alpha   90.00
_cell.angle_beta   90.00
_cell.angle_gamma   90.00
#
_symmetry.space_group_name_H-M   'P 1'
#
loop_
_entity.id
_entity.type
_entity.pdbx_description
1 polymer ?
#
loop_
_entity_poly.entity_id
_entity_poly.type
_entity_poly.pdbx_seq_one_letter_code
_entity_poly.pdbx_strand_id
1 'polypeptide(L)'
;MFLMAKQDPGASAIAARIHTLFFLATPHRGSNFASTLNNLLKLAVGHGSKFYVDDLYPHSEAIQTINDQFRHVYQGLNLYSFFETVPTTLGLIVEKTSAVLELPGEQISHLNADHSHVCKFDTPSDSDYIRLRDAFVSTISLIQKTCLETQNHKRIDDLETLSRYLGLKEQPGVDHANIIEHQVAGSCSWLTDNDTFHEWMEDIDKSPRCYWLRGEPGSGKSTLASHVVNYLEVSNNNCAYFFFKHLHTGKSTQKLLDMCGGGVAIDRKDERSIWRTIFATRILCVQFQQPQYWVIDGLDECANPASLFPLLAKIEKKVWLRVFVTSRPSLVFERAFSREDIASIAETIPLDATLSDIRLYLNEHSSYFLCESEDERQELVHTILDMSNGNFLWTDLVVKRIENAVSKEQVHTILNSVPKEMDQLYREITSSIMASPETAPIAKAILRWTLCSLQPLSVDELREALRLDIGENLNQLDKTAGAICGNLVYDDFEYGMQREREHTRITEVCLAYLSGDDMKPRRFRRANSHAHKEAKRSIFSIYAIVYFSDHIAHSSSSSGEQLAALNKFLMSNSTTWIEAIASTKDLTPLTQTANNLKAYMDRRAK
;
A
#
# COMPACT_ATOMS: atom_id res chain seq x y z
N MET A 1 -11.44 0.65 45.36
CA MET A 1 -10.66 0.28 44.15
C MET A 1 -10.87 1.26 43.00
N PHE A 2 -12.09 1.44 42.47
CA PHE A 2 -12.35 2.41 41.38
C PHE A 2 -11.88 3.84 41.71
N LEU A 3 -12.21 4.35 42.90
CA LEU A 3 -11.79 5.69 43.36
C LEU A 3 -10.28 5.86 43.34
N MET A 4 -9.55 4.88 43.88
CA MET A 4 -8.08 4.87 43.88
C MET A 4 -7.52 4.84 42.46
N ALA A 5 -8.12 4.05 41.56
CA ALA A 5 -7.68 3.96 40.16
C ALA A 5 -7.95 5.25 39.36
N LYS A 6 -8.97 6.05 39.74
CA LYS A 6 -9.23 7.36 39.13
C LYS A 6 -8.28 8.45 39.64
N GLN A 7 -7.82 8.32 40.88
CA GLN A 7 -6.91 9.29 41.52
C GLN A 7 -5.44 9.06 41.15
N ASP A 8 -5.06 7.83 40.78
CA ASP A 8 -3.70 7.48 40.36
C ASP A 8 -3.55 7.53 38.82
N PRO A 9 -2.73 8.44 38.27
CA PRO A 9 -2.45 8.51 36.83
C PRO A 9 -1.90 7.20 36.25
N GLY A 10 -1.12 6.45 37.03
CA GLY A 10 -0.55 5.15 36.63
C GLY A 10 -1.60 4.04 36.52
N ALA A 11 -2.75 4.19 37.18
CA ALA A 11 -3.86 3.26 37.15
C ALA A 11 -5.05 3.74 36.29
N SER A 12 -4.91 4.86 35.58
CA SER A 12 -5.95 5.45 34.74
C SER A 12 -6.53 4.47 33.71
N ALA A 13 -5.69 3.59 33.15
CA ALA A 13 -6.12 2.54 32.22
C ALA A 13 -7.07 1.51 32.86
N ILE A 14 -6.93 1.24 34.17
CA ILE A 14 -7.82 0.34 34.91
C ILE A 14 -9.17 1.03 35.11
N ALA A 15 -9.16 2.29 35.54
CA ALA A 15 -10.39 3.06 35.71
C ALA A 15 -11.18 3.22 34.40
N ALA A 16 -10.50 3.38 33.26
CA ALA A 16 -11.12 3.48 31.94
C ALA A 16 -11.75 2.15 31.44
N ARG A 17 -11.37 1.01 32.02
CA ARG A 17 -11.91 -0.31 31.65
C ARG A 17 -13.12 -0.74 32.49
N ILE A 18 -13.48 0.04 33.50
CA ILE A 18 -14.65 -0.22 34.35
C ILE A 18 -15.84 0.48 33.70
N HIS A 19 -16.81 -0.28 33.20
CA HIS A 19 -17.99 0.23 32.50
C HIS A 19 -19.25 0.26 33.38
N THR A 20 -19.43 -0.75 34.23
CA THR A 20 -20.63 -0.91 35.08
C THR A 20 -20.22 -1.38 36.47
N LEU A 21 -20.90 -0.90 37.51
CA LEU A 21 -20.80 -1.41 38.88
C LEU A 21 -22.16 -1.97 39.33
N PHE A 22 -22.11 -3.14 39.97
CA PHE A 22 -23.27 -3.82 40.55
C PHE A 22 -23.12 -3.89 42.07
N PHE A 23 -24.11 -3.38 42.78
CA PHE A 23 -24.22 -3.41 44.23
C PHE A 23 -25.36 -4.33 44.62
N LEU A 24 -25.06 -5.34 45.44
CA LEU A 24 -26.03 -6.33 45.92
C LEU A 24 -26.15 -6.16 47.44
N ALA A 25 -27.28 -5.63 47.89
CA ALA A 25 -27.56 -5.26 49.29
C ALA A 25 -26.37 -4.60 49.99
N THR A 26 -25.70 -3.65 49.32
CA THR A 26 -24.48 -3.03 49.81
C THR A 26 -24.83 -1.83 50.70
N PRO A 27 -24.37 -1.76 51.97
CA PRO A 27 -24.78 -0.74 52.92
C PRO A 27 -24.06 0.60 52.67
N HIS A 28 -24.44 1.32 51.61
CA HIS A 28 -23.83 2.59 51.24
C HIS A 28 -24.04 3.69 52.27
N ARG A 29 -25.03 3.61 53.17
CA ARG A 29 -25.20 4.57 54.28
C ARG A 29 -24.93 3.96 55.65
N GLY A 30 -24.29 2.79 55.67
CA GLY A 30 -24.14 1.96 56.86
C GLY A 30 -25.41 1.17 57.19
N SER A 31 -25.35 0.29 58.18
CA SER A 31 -26.48 -0.52 58.62
C SER A 31 -26.59 -0.53 60.14
N ASN A 32 -27.82 -0.43 60.66
CA ASN A 32 -28.13 -0.56 62.08
C ASN A 32 -27.72 -1.92 62.67
N PHE A 33 -27.39 -2.90 61.82
CA PHE A 33 -26.94 -4.25 62.20
C PHE A 33 -25.42 -4.44 62.08
N ALA A 34 -24.62 -3.39 61.88
CA ALA A 34 -23.14 -3.48 61.87
C ALA A 34 -22.58 -4.10 63.17
N SER A 35 -23.21 -3.84 64.31
CA SER A 35 -22.92 -4.50 65.60
C SER A 35 -23.21 -6.00 65.59
N THR A 36 -24.22 -6.43 64.83
CA THR A 36 -24.63 -7.84 64.69
C THR A 36 -23.78 -8.59 63.68
N LEU A 37 -23.31 -7.90 62.62
CA LEU A 37 -22.28 -8.39 61.71
C LEU A 37 -20.96 -8.66 62.45
N ASN A 38 -20.59 -7.80 63.41
CA ASN A 38 -19.42 -8.02 64.27
C ASN A 38 -19.60 -9.28 65.15
N ASN A 39 -20.82 -9.58 65.60
CA ASN A 39 -21.12 -10.79 66.38
C ASN A 39 -21.22 -12.06 65.50
N LEU A 40 -21.72 -11.94 64.27
CA LEU A 40 -21.74 -13.05 63.28
C LEU A 40 -20.35 -13.37 62.74
N LEU A 41 -19.51 -12.36 62.49
CA LEU A 41 -18.10 -12.54 62.09
C LEU A 41 -17.24 -13.15 63.21
N LYS A 42 -17.58 -12.92 64.49
CA LYS A 42 -16.96 -13.60 65.64
C LYS A 42 -17.36 -15.08 65.76
N LEU A 43 -18.52 -15.46 65.23
CA LEU A 43 -19.01 -16.85 65.21
C LEU A 43 -18.57 -17.63 63.97
N ALA A 44 -18.25 -16.94 62.87
CA ALA A 44 -17.61 -17.53 61.69
C ALA A 44 -16.14 -17.84 61.99
N VAL A 45 -15.85 -19.13 62.16
CA VAL A 45 -14.54 -19.70 62.52
C VAL A 45 -13.36 -19.00 61.83
N GLY A 46 -12.52 -18.30 62.61
CA GLY A 46 -11.10 -18.08 62.28
C GLY A 46 -10.61 -16.65 62.00
N HIS A 47 -11.44 -15.62 61.98
CA HIS A 47 -10.95 -14.24 61.78
C HIS A 47 -11.46 -13.29 62.88
N GLY A 48 -10.53 -12.78 63.70
CA GLY A 48 -10.80 -11.73 64.67
C GLY A 48 -11.42 -10.48 64.04
N SER A 49 -12.06 -9.65 64.86
CA SER A 49 -12.77 -8.44 64.45
C SER A 49 -11.94 -7.62 63.46
N LYS A 50 -12.40 -7.55 62.20
CA LYS A 50 -11.76 -6.73 61.18
C LYS A 50 -12.08 -5.26 61.47
N PHE A 51 -11.05 -4.40 61.51
CA PHE A 51 -11.16 -2.95 61.75
C PHE A 51 -12.16 -2.22 60.85
N TYR A 52 -12.48 -2.78 59.66
CA TYR A 52 -13.44 -2.20 58.72
C TYR A 52 -14.92 -2.33 59.13
N VAL A 53 -15.24 -3.07 60.20
CA VAL A 53 -16.63 -3.25 60.66
C VAL A 53 -17.15 -1.97 61.33
N ASP A 54 -16.27 -1.20 61.96
CA ASP A 54 -16.62 0.10 62.55
C ASP A 54 -16.96 1.14 61.48
N ASP A 55 -16.45 0.97 60.26
CA ASP A 55 -16.78 1.84 59.14
C ASP A 55 -18.20 1.59 58.61
N LEU A 56 -18.85 0.45 58.94
CA LEU A 56 -20.18 0.08 58.46
C LEU A 56 -21.33 0.57 59.36
N TYR A 57 -21.03 1.24 60.47
CA TYR A 57 -22.05 1.87 61.30
C TYR A 57 -22.78 2.97 60.52
N PRO A 58 -24.08 3.18 60.80
CA PRO A 58 -24.80 4.34 60.27
C PRO A 58 -24.05 5.62 60.61
N HIS A 59 -23.89 6.51 59.63
CA HIS A 59 -23.18 7.79 59.77
C HIS A 59 -21.66 7.70 59.97
N SER A 60 -21.01 6.58 59.60
CA SER A 60 -19.55 6.51 59.51
C SER A 60 -18.97 7.60 58.59
N GLU A 61 -17.98 8.34 59.11
CA GLU A 61 -17.25 9.38 58.37
C GLU A 61 -16.52 8.79 57.15
N ALA A 62 -16.04 7.54 57.25
CA ALA A 62 -15.36 6.85 56.17
C ALA A 62 -16.30 6.56 54.98
N ILE A 63 -17.50 6.03 55.25
CA ILE A 63 -18.50 5.76 54.21
C ILE A 63 -19.02 7.05 53.57
N GLN A 64 -19.28 8.08 54.39
CA GLN A 64 -19.69 9.39 53.89
C GLN A 64 -18.64 9.96 52.94
N THR A 65 -17.37 9.95 53.35
CA THR A 65 -16.24 10.41 52.52
C THR A 65 -16.15 9.63 51.21
N ILE A 66 -16.28 8.30 51.25
CA ILE A 66 -16.24 7.45 50.04
C ILE A 66 -17.39 7.81 49.08
N ASN A 67 -18.61 7.97 49.58
CA ASN A 67 -19.76 8.32 48.75
C ASN A 67 -19.65 9.73 48.16
N ASP A 68 -19.19 10.70 48.95
CA ASP A 68 -18.98 12.07 48.50
C ASP A 68 -17.92 12.12 47.39
N GLN A 69 -16.80 11.43 47.58
CA GLN A 69 -15.79 11.33 46.53
C GLN A 69 -16.33 10.63 45.27
N PHE A 70 -17.12 9.56 45.44
CA PHE A 70 -17.71 8.82 44.32
C PHE A 70 -18.68 9.66 43.49
N ARG A 71 -19.47 10.53 44.13
CA ARG A 71 -20.37 11.49 43.44
C ARG A 71 -19.67 12.37 42.42
N HIS A 72 -18.39 12.66 42.61
CA HIS A 72 -17.62 13.50 41.69
C HIS A 72 -16.99 12.75 40.52
N VAL A 73 -16.94 11.41 40.56
CA VAL A 73 -16.18 10.61 39.58
C VAL A 73 -16.97 9.47 38.92
N TYR A 74 -18.23 9.26 39.28
CA TYR A 74 -19.05 8.19 38.73
C TYR A 74 -19.55 8.45 37.30
N GLN A 75 -19.39 9.68 36.78
CA GLN A 75 -19.85 10.02 35.44
C GLN A 75 -19.22 9.10 34.38
N GLY A 76 -20.07 8.52 33.53
CA GLY A 76 -19.68 7.52 32.53
C GLY A 76 -19.77 6.06 33.01
N LEU A 77 -20.11 5.81 34.28
CA LEU A 77 -20.43 4.46 34.77
C LEU A 77 -21.94 4.19 34.70
N ASN A 78 -22.29 2.95 34.38
CA ASN A 78 -23.63 2.42 34.65
C ASN A 78 -23.67 1.84 36.07
N LEU A 79 -24.68 2.20 36.84
CA LEU A 79 -24.83 1.77 38.24
C LEU A 79 -26.07 0.92 38.39
N TYR A 80 -25.91 -0.25 39.03
CA TYR A 80 -27.01 -1.13 39.41
C TYR A 80 -26.98 -1.34 40.92
N SER A 81 -28.11 -1.09 41.58
CA SER A 81 -28.25 -1.29 43.02
C SER A 81 -29.45 -2.17 43.30
N PHE A 82 -29.18 -3.32 43.90
CA PHE A 82 -30.18 -4.29 44.31
C PHE A 82 -30.34 -4.28 45.82
N PHE A 83 -31.58 -4.29 46.30
CA PHE A 83 -31.87 -4.33 47.74
C PHE A 83 -32.74 -5.54 48.10
N GLU A 84 -32.53 -6.04 49.31
CA GLU A 84 -33.30 -7.15 49.91
C GLU A 84 -34.70 -6.71 50.33
N THR A 85 -35.67 -7.62 50.27
CA THR A 85 -37.04 -7.36 50.74
C THR A 85 -37.53 -8.32 51.80
N VAL A 86 -36.83 -9.44 52.03
CA VAL A 86 -37.21 -10.41 53.07
C VAL A 86 -36.36 -10.16 54.31
N PRO A 87 -36.96 -9.84 55.47
CA PRO A 87 -36.20 -9.68 56.70
C PRO A 87 -35.64 -11.02 57.17
N THR A 88 -34.44 -11.00 57.73
CA THR A 88 -33.92 -12.11 58.54
C THR A 88 -34.67 -12.18 59.89
N THR A 89 -34.34 -13.13 60.74
CA THR A 89 -34.84 -13.18 62.13
C THR A 89 -34.52 -11.92 62.94
N LEU A 90 -33.57 -11.10 62.47
CA LEU A 90 -33.14 -9.85 63.08
C LEU A 90 -33.75 -8.62 62.40
N GLY A 91 -34.53 -8.79 61.33
CA GLY A 91 -35.02 -7.71 60.48
C GLY A 91 -34.26 -7.62 59.15
N LEU A 92 -34.54 -6.56 58.38
CA LEU A 92 -33.78 -6.22 57.17
C LEU A 92 -32.40 -5.75 57.59
N ILE A 93 -31.37 -6.43 57.13
CA ILE A 93 -29.98 -6.14 57.44
C ILE A 93 -29.53 -4.88 56.70
N VAL A 94 -29.96 -4.68 55.44
CA VAL A 94 -29.67 -3.46 54.69
C VAL A 94 -30.98 -2.89 54.15
N GLU A 95 -31.43 -1.80 54.77
CA GLU A 95 -32.61 -1.08 54.30
C GLU A 95 -32.39 -0.51 52.90
N LYS A 96 -33.47 -0.39 52.11
CA LYS A 96 -33.44 0.19 50.77
C LYS A 96 -32.70 1.53 50.73
N THR A 97 -32.95 2.42 51.68
CA THR A 97 -32.33 3.74 51.80
C THR A 97 -30.81 3.71 51.97
N SER A 98 -30.27 2.61 52.47
CA SER A 98 -28.83 2.36 52.57
C SER A 98 -28.29 1.56 51.37
N ALA A 99 -29.12 0.71 50.76
CA ALA A 99 -28.75 -0.11 49.60
C ALA A 99 -28.64 0.65 48.27
N VAL A 100 -29.14 1.89 48.20
CA VAL A 100 -29.12 2.73 47.00
C VAL A 100 -28.26 3.98 47.21
N LEU A 101 -27.59 4.43 46.15
CA LEU A 101 -26.74 5.63 46.18
C LEU A 101 -27.54 6.93 45.95
N GLU A 102 -28.71 6.81 45.32
CA GLU A 102 -29.59 7.90 44.86
C GLU A 102 -28.89 8.83 43.86
N LEU A 103 -28.09 8.24 42.95
CA LEU A 103 -27.37 9.00 41.93
C LEU A 103 -28.17 9.05 40.61
N PRO A 104 -28.09 10.15 39.85
CA PRO A 104 -28.67 10.23 38.53
C PRO A 104 -28.21 9.08 37.62
N GLY A 105 -29.16 8.35 37.05
CA GLY A 105 -28.91 7.22 36.13
C GLY A 105 -28.71 5.85 36.80
N GLU A 106 -28.81 5.76 38.13
CA GLU A 106 -28.75 4.49 38.86
C GLU A 106 -29.99 3.61 38.60
N GLN A 107 -29.77 2.35 38.25
CA GLN A 107 -30.82 1.36 38.07
C GLN A 107 -31.06 0.61 39.39
N ILE A 108 -32.23 0.82 39.97
CA ILE A 108 -32.59 0.29 41.28
C ILE A 108 -33.59 -0.86 41.11
N SER A 109 -33.29 -2.02 41.70
CA SER A 109 -34.18 -3.19 41.66
C SER A 109 -34.22 -3.90 43.02
N HIS A 110 -35.25 -4.71 43.24
CA HIS A 110 -35.38 -5.50 44.47
C HIS A 110 -35.03 -6.96 44.21
N LEU A 111 -34.61 -7.65 45.26
CA LEU A 111 -34.43 -9.10 45.30
C LEU A 111 -35.30 -9.63 46.46
N ASN A 112 -36.17 -10.59 46.15
CA ASN A 112 -37.06 -11.24 47.11
C ASN A 112 -36.32 -12.30 47.94
N ALA A 113 -35.22 -11.87 48.55
CA ALA A 113 -34.36 -12.67 49.39
C ALA A 113 -34.03 -11.92 50.67
N ASP A 114 -33.58 -12.67 51.68
CA ASP A 114 -32.92 -12.08 52.84
C ASP A 114 -31.44 -11.82 52.54
N HIS A 115 -30.75 -11.14 53.46
CA HIS A 115 -29.34 -10.79 53.29
C HIS A 115 -28.43 -12.00 53.03
N SER A 116 -28.78 -13.16 53.58
CA SER A 116 -27.97 -14.38 53.47
C SER A 116 -28.15 -15.10 52.12
N HIS A 117 -29.24 -14.78 51.41
CA HIS A 117 -29.64 -15.39 50.14
C HIS A 117 -29.66 -14.42 48.96
N VAL A 118 -29.34 -13.13 49.16
CA VAL A 118 -29.33 -12.09 48.10
C VAL A 118 -28.42 -12.40 46.89
N CYS A 119 -27.47 -13.33 47.03
CA CYS A 119 -26.59 -13.80 45.95
C CYS A 119 -26.60 -15.33 45.80
N LYS A 120 -27.60 -16.02 46.37
CA LYS A 120 -27.71 -17.48 46.32
C LYS A 120 -29.04 -17.85 45.71
N PHE A 121 -28.98 -18.63 44.64
CA PHE A 121 -30.17 -18.99 43.86
C PHE A 121 -30.20 -20.50 43.73
N ASP A 122 -31.35 -21.10 44.02
CA ASP A 122 -31.50 -22.56 44.00
C ASP A 122 -31.61 -23.11 42.58
N THR A 123 -32.19 -22.32 41.66
CA THR A 123 -32.40 -22.75 40.27
C THR A 123 -32.24 -21.59 39.27
N PRO A 124 -31.87 -21.87 38.00
CA PRO A 124 -31.86 -20.87 36.93
C PRO A 124 -33.24 -20.28 36.57
N SER A 125 -34.32 -20.90 37.05
CA SER A 125 -35.70 -20.42 36.90
C SER A 125 -36.14 -19.44 38.00
N ASP A 126 -35.30 -19.20 39.00
CA ASP A 126 -35.58 -18.24 40.07
C ASP A 126 -35.75 -16.82 39.50
N SER A 127 -36.78 -16.10 39.95
CA SER A 127 -37.08 -14.74 39.47
C SER A 127 -36.00 -13.73 39.80
N ASP A 128 -35.33 -13.86 40.94
CA ASP A 128 -34.24 -12.97 41.36
C ASP A 128 -32.97 -13.27 40.57
N TYR A 129 -32.71 -14.55 40.30
CA TYR A 129 -31.64 -14.96 39.37
C TYR A 129 -31.86 -14.38 37.98
N ILE A 130 -33.09 -14.48 37.45
CA ILE A 130 -33.45 -13.95 36.14
C ILE A 130 -33.26 -12.43 36.09
N ARG A 131 -33.72 -11.68 37.12
CA ARG A 131 -33.50 -10.22 37.18
C ARG A 131 -32.02 -9.85 37.13
N LEU A 132 -31.19 -10.52 37.93
CA LEU A 132 -29.76 -10.24 37.96
C LEU A 132 -29.08 -10.62 36.63
N ARG A 133 -29.45 -11.77 36.07
CA ARG A 133 -28.99 -12.22 34.74
C ARG A 133 -29.34 -11.20 33.66
N ASP A 134 -30.58 -10.72 33.62
CA ASP A 134 -31.04 -9.80 32.58
C ASP A 134 -30.32 -8.44 32.66
N ALA A 135 -29.99 -7.99 33.88
CA ALA A 135 -29.15 -6.82 34.11
C ALA A 135 -27.70 -7.03 33.59
N PHE A 136 -27.12 -8.21 33.82
CA PHE A 136 -25.81 -8.56 33.25
C PHE A 136 -25.85 -8.67 31.73
N VAL A 137 -26.88 -9.32 31.16
CA VAL A 137 -27.03 -9.47 29.70
C VAL A 137 -27.15 -8.10 29.05
N SER A 138 -27.99 -7.22 29.59
CA SER A 138 -28.16 -5.85 29.11
C SER A 138 -26.86 -5.05 29.18
N THR A 139 -26.09 -5.21 30.26
CA THR A 139 -24.75 -4.61 30.39
C THR A 139 -23.77 -5.15 29.35
N ILE A 140 -23.74 -6.46 29.12
CA ILE A 140 -22.88 -7.08 28.10
C ILE A 140 -23.25 -6.57 26.71
N SER A 141 -24.54 -6.50 26.37
CA SER A 141 -25.01 -5.96 25.09
C SER A 141 -24.62 -4.50 24.90
N LEU A 142 -24.70 -3.68 25.97
CA LEU A 142 -24.27 -2.28 25.93
C LEU A 142 -22.76 -2.17 25.71
N ILE A 143 -21.95 -2.94 26.45
CA ILE A 143 -20.50 -2.99 26.27
C ILE A 143 -20.14 -3.42 24.84
N GLN A 144 -20.80 -4.44 24.30
CA GLN A 144 -20.59 -4.91 22.93
C GLN A 144 -20.90 -3.81 21.92
N LYS A 145 -22.03 -3.10 22.08
CA LYS A 145 -22.42 -1.98 21.23
C LYS A 145 -21.39 -0.84 21.28
N THR A 146 -20.98 -0.42 22.47
CA THR A 146 -19.97 0.64 22.65
C THR A 146 -18.60 0.23 22.11
N CYS A 147 -18.20 -1.04 22.25
CA CYS A 147 -16.98 -1.56 21.64
C CYS A 147 -17.04 -1.55 20.10
N LEU A 148 -18.18 -1.93 19.51
CA LEU A 148 -18.39 -1.89 18.06
C LEU A 148 -18.39 -0.45 17.53
N GLU A 149 -19.03 0.48 18.22
CA GLU A 149 -19.04 1.91 17.87
C GLU A 149 -17.66 2.54 18.00
N THR A 150 -16.92 2.24 19.07
CA THR A 150 -15.54 2.71 19.27
C THR A 150 -14.58 2.12 18.24
N GLN A 151 -14.74 0.85 17.89
CA GLN A 151 -14.00 0.24 16.77
C GLN A 151 -14.35 0.90 15.44
N ASN A 152 -15.63 1.23 15.19
CA ASN A 152 -16.06 1.90 13.95
C ASN A 152 -15.58 3.35 13.85
N HIS A 153 -15.55 4.12 14.94
CA HIS A 153 -15.02 5.49 14.92
C HIS A 153 -13.50 5.51 14.71
N LYS A 154 -12.76 4.62 15.39
CA LYS A 154 -11.32 4.44 15.13
C LYS A 154 -11.06 3.95 13.71
N ARG A 155 -11.95 3.12 13.15
CA ARG A 155 -11.90 2.63 11.76
C ARG A 155 -12.13 3.73 10.71
N ILE A 156 -12.99 4.72 10.96
CA ILE A 156 -13.25 5.85 10.03
C ILE A 156 -12.05 6.80 10.00
N ASP A 157 -11.45 7.09 11.16
CA ASP A 157 -10.25 7.91 11.28
C ASP A 157 -9.00 7.20 10.69
N ASP A 158 -8.90 5.88 10.90
CA ASP A 158 -7.89 5.02 10.25
C ASP A 158 -8.12 4.93 8.73
N LEU A 159 -9.36 4.99 8.24
CA LEU A 159 -9.74 4.99 6.81
C LEU A 159 -9.47 6.32 6.12
N GLU A 160 -9.72 7.46 6.77
CA GLU A 160 -9.33 8.78 6.26
C GLU A 160 -7.81 8.95 6.27
N THR A 161 -7.14 8.36 7.26
CA THR A 161 -5.69 8.31 7.29
C THR A 161 -5.16 7.36 6.22
N LEU A 162 -5.75 6.17 6.03
CA LEU A 162 -5.44 5.24 4.93
C LEU A 162 -5.76 5.83 3.57
N SER A 163 -6.86 6.54 3.34
CA SER A 163 -7.16 7.14 2.02
C SER A 163 -6.19 8.27 1.66
N ARG A 164 -5.76 9.04 2.66
CA ARG A 164 -4.74 10.09 2.56
C ARG A 164 -3.31 9.52 2.43
N TYR A 165 -3.03 8.34 3.00
CA TYR A 165 -1.70 7.67 2.97
C TYR A 165 -1.52 6.66 1.83
N LEU A 166 -2.56 5.91 1.43
CA LEU A 166 -2.59 5.01 0.27
C LEU A 166 -2.52 5.78 -1.05
N GLY A 167 -2.63 7.11 -1.01
CA GLY A 167 -2.81 7.89 -2.22
C GLY A 167 -4.00 7.37 -3.01
N LEU A 168 -5.19 7.25 -2.40
CA LEU A 168 -6.45 7.02 -3.16
C LEU A 168 -6.90 8.28 -3.92
N LYS A 169 -5.90 9.01 -4.41
CA LYS A 169 -5.75 9.86 -5.57
C LYS A 169 -4.24 9.88 -5.82
N GLU A 170 -3.66 8.84 -6.39
CA GLU A 170 -2.62 9.13 -7.36
C GLU A 170 -3.35 10.03 -8.35
N GLN A 171 -2.94 11.31 -8.40
CA GLN A 171 -3.25 12.10 -9.59
C GLN A 171 -2.93 11.18 -10.75
N PRO A 172 -3.86 11.01 -11.72
CA PRO A 172 -3.70 10.04 -12.78
C PRO A 172 -2.25 10.11 -13.19
N GLY A 173 -1.51 9.02 -12.97
CA GLY A 173 -0.13 8.97 -13.42
C GLY A 173 -0.18 9.46 -14.86
N VAL A 174 0.73 10.35 -15.26
CA VAL A 174 0.69 11.04 -16.55
C VAL A 174 0.26 10.08 -17.67
N ASP A 175 0.67 8.82 -17.58
CA ASP A 175 0.30 7.73 -18.47
C ASP A 175 -1.18 7.28 -18.45
N HIS A 176 -1.90 7.17 -17.33
CA HIS A 176 -3.32 6.77 -17.34
C HIS A 176 -4.19 7.85 -18.02
N ALA A 177 -3.96 9.13 -17.68
CA ALA A 177 -4.63 10.24 -18.34
C ALA A 177 -4.27 10.29 -19.83
N ASN A 178 -3.00 10.09 -20.19
CA ASN A 178 -2.58 10.01 -21.58
C ASN A 178 -3.22 8.82 -22.30
N ILE A 179 -3.27 7.63 -21.68
CA ILE A 179 -3.88 6.44 -22.29
C ILE A 179 -5.36 6.68 -22.57
N ILE A 180 -6.11 7.27 -21.63
CA ILE A 180 -7.52 7.62 -21.84
C ILE A 180 -7.66 8.70 -22.93
N GLU A 181 -6.83 9.73 -22.93
CA GLU A 181 -6.88 10.82 -23.91
C GLU A 181 -6.67 10.31 -25.35
N HIS A 182 -5.85 9.27 -25.52
CA HIS A 182 -5.54 8.68 -26.82
C HIS A 182 -6.34 7.38 -27.08
N GLN A 183 -7.29 7.02 -26.21
CA GLN A 183 -8.12 5.83 -26.42
C GLN A 183 -9.18 6.10 -27.50
N VAL A 184 -9.20 5.25 -28.52
CA VAL A 184 -10.16 5.36 -29.62
C VAL A 184 -11.56 5.02 -29.14
N ALA A 185 -12.54 5.84 -29.50
CA ALA A 185 -13.94 5.60 -29.14
C ALA A 185 -14.43 4.22 -29.62
N GLY A 186 -15.03 3.46 -28.71
CA GLY A 186 -15.52 2.09 -28.96
C GLY A 186 -14.47 1.00 -28.84
N SER A 187 -13.18 1.34 -28.71
CA SER A 187 -12.15 0.33 -28.39
C SER A 187 -12.33 -0.23 -26.98
N CYS A 188 -11.83 -1.44 -26.72
CA CYS A 188 -11.90 -2.12 -25.43
C CYS A 188 -13.33 -2.47 -24.93
N SER A 189 -14.39 -2.09 -25.65
CA SER A 189 -15.77 -2.33 -25.20
C SER A 189 -16.08 -3.81 -25.07
N TRP A 190 -15.46 -4.64 -25.93
CA TRP A 190 -15.60 -6.10 -25.90
C TRP A 190 -15.35 -6.72 -24.52
N LEU A 191 -14.49 -6.11 -23.69
CA LEU A 191 -14.22 -6.58 -22.34
C LEU A 191 -15.36 -6.21 -21.38
N THR A 192 -15.81 -4.95 -21.44
CA THR A 192 -16.89 -4.45 -20.58
C THR A 192 -18.27 -4.91 -21.01
N ASP A 193 -18.42 -5.36 -22.26
CA ASP A 193 -19.65 -5.95 -22.81
C ASP A 193 -19.70 -7.47 -22.56
N ASN A 194 -18.63 -8.07 -22.02
CA ASN A 194 -18.54 -9.51 -21.77
C ASN A 194 -19.32 -9.91 -20.51
N ASP A 195 -20.15 -10.94 -20.62
CA ASP A 195 -20.94 -11.50 -19.52
C ASP A 195 -20.07 -11.91 -18.32
N THR A 196 -18.86 -12.43 -18.54
CA THR A 196 -17.96 -12.85 -17.45
C THR A 196 -17.41 -11.65 -16.68
N PHE A 197 -17.20 -10.52 -17.35
CA PHE A 197 -16.79 -9.28 -16.72
C PHE A 197 -17.93 -8.70 -15.87
N HIS A 198 -19.16 -8.71 -16.40
CA HIS A 198 -20.35 -8.32 -15.63
C HIS A 198 -20.59 -9.24 -14.43
N GLU A 199 -20.44 -10.56 -14.57
CA GLU A 199 -20.51 -11.52 -13.47
C GLU A 199 -19.48 -11.20 -12.39
N TRP A 200 -18.25 -10.92 -12.81
CA TRP A 200 -17.20 -10.45 -11.91
C TRP A 200 -17.48 -9.08 -11.33
N MET A 201 -18.24 -8.18 -11.95
CA MET A 201 -18.47 -6.85 -11.39
C MET A 201 -19.67 -6.87 -10.42
N GLU A 202 -20.82 -7.37 -10.86
CA GLU A 202 -22.13 -7.13 -10.22
C GLU A 202 -22.49 -8.14 -9.13
N ASP A 203 -22.10 -9.41 -9.27
CA ASP A 203 -22.46 -10.48 -8.33
C ASP A 203 -21.58 -10.54 -7.05
N ILE A 204 -21.67 -9.49 -6.20
CA ILE A 204 -20.69 -9.17 -5.14
C ILE A 204 -20.56 -10.28 -4.07
N ASP A 205 -21.64 -11.04 -3.87
CA ASP A 205 -21.70 -12.13 -2.90
C ASP A 205 -21.18 -13.47 -3.45
N LYS A 206 -20.98 -13.58 -4.77
CA LYS A 206 -20.45 -14.79 -5.41
C LYS A 206 -18.94 -14.73 -5.63
N SER A 207 -18.35 -15.92 -5.67
CA SER A 207 -17.00 -16.14 -6.19
C SER A 207 -17.12 -16.43 -7.69
N PRO A 208 -16.13 -16.06 -8.51
CA PRO A 208 -14.79 -15.60 -8.15
C PRO A 208 -14.65 -14.08 -7.93
N ARG A 209 -13.67 -13.68 -7.11
CA ARG A 209 -13.40 -12.26 -6.75
C ARG A 209 -12.23 -11.66 -7.52
N CYS A 210 -11.42 -12.51 -8.14
CA CYS A 210 -10.32 -12.11 -8.97
C CYS A 210 -10.70 -12.28 -10.45
N TYR A 211 -10.43 -11.28 -11.26
CA TYR A 211 -10.46 -11.35 -12.72
C TYR A 211 -9.03 -11.21 -13.21
N TRP A 212 -8.50 -12.24 -13.86
CA TRP A 212 -7.15 -12.29 -14.36
C TRP A 212 -7.16 -12.30 -15.90
N LEU A 213 -6.79 -11.16 -16.49
CA LEU A 213 -6.70 -10.98 -17.93
C LEU A 213 -5.27 -11.20 -18.41
N ARG A 214 -5.10 -12.13 -19.35
CA ARG A 214 -3.80 -12.51 -19.92
C ARG A 214 -3.66 -12.01 -21.34
N GLY A 215 -2.49 -11.54 -21.71
CA GLY A 215 -2.24 -11.12 -23.09
C GLY A 215 -0.77 -11.03 -23.43
N GLU A 216 -0.46 -11.26 -24.70
CA GLU A 216 0.90 -11.15 -25.23
C GLU A 216 1.43 -9.70 -25.14
N PRO A 217 2.75 -9.50 -25.17
CA PRO A 217 3.33 -8.15 -25.25
C PRO A 217 2.75 -7.36 -26.43
N GLY A 218 2.37 -6.10 -26.18
CA GLY A 218 1.77 -5.24 -27.20
C GLY A 218 0.30 -5.54 -27.53
N SER A 219 -0.39 -6.42 -26.79
CA SER A 219 -1.82 -6.73 -27.02
C SER A 219 -2.81 -5.72 -26.41
N GLY A 220 -2.34 -4.58 -25.88
CA GLY A 220 -3.21 -3.56 -25.27
C GLY A 220 -3.65 -3.80 -23.81
N LYS A 221 -2.96 -4.65 -23.04
CA LYS A 221 -3.30 -4.94 -21.61
C LYS A 221 -3.45 -3.67 -20.76
N SER A 222 -2.49 -2.75 -20.81
CA SER A 222 -2.52 -1.51 -20.02
C SER A 222 -3.62 -0.54 -20.45
N THR A 223 -3.96 -0.55 -21.75
CA THR A 223 -5.13 0.17 -22.28
C THR A 223 -6.42 -0.44 -21.74
N LEU A 224 -6.55 -1.77 -21.73
CA LEU A 224 -7.70 -2.47 -21.15
C LEU A 224 -7.83 -2.24 -19.65
N ALA A 225 -6.73 -2.25 -18.90
CA ALA A 225 -6.74 -1.92 -17.48
C ALA A 225 -7.20 -0.47 -17.25
N SER A 226 -6.71 0.48 -18.05
CA SER A 226 -7.17 1.88 -17.99
C SER A 226 -8.65 2.02 -18.35
N HIS A 227 -9.14 1.29 -19.35
CA HIS A 227 -10.54 1.24 -19.72
C HIS A 227 -11.41 0.73 -18.56
N VAL A 228 -10.97 -0.33 -17.86
CA VAL A 228 -11.66 -0.85 -16.67
C VAL A 228 -11.70 0.18 -15.54
N VAL A 229 -10.58 0.88 -15.27
CA VAL A 229 -10.56 1.98 -14.27
C VAL A 229 -11.59 3.04 -14.63
N ASN A 230 -11.56 3.55 -15.86
CA ASN A 230 -12.47 4.58 -16.33
C ASN A 230 -13.94 4.11 -16.27
N TYR A 231 -14.22 2.88 -16.69
CA TYR A 231 -15.55 2.28 -16.64
C TYR A 231 -16.09 2.21 -15.20
N LEU A 232 -15.26 1.80 -14.24
CA LEU A 232 -15.63 1.73 -12.82
C LEU A 232 -15.85 3.12 -12.21
N GLU A 233 -14.99 4.09 -12.54
CA GLU A 233 -15.09 5.48 -12.05
C GLU A 233 -16.34 6.19 -12.60
N VAL A 234 -16.62 6.06 -13.91
CA VAL A 234 -17.83 6.60 -14.55
C VAL A 234 -19.10 5.98 -13.97
N SER A 235 -19.04 4.70 -13.59
CA SER A 235 -20.12 3.99 -12.91
C SER A 235 -20.25 4.31 -11.42
N ASN A 236 -19.47 5.28 -10.91
CA ASN A 236 -19.45 5.72 -9.51
C ASN A 236 -19.12 4.59 -8.51
N ASN A 237 -18.30 3.62 -8.93
CA ASN A 237 -17.74 2.59 -8.05
C ASN A 237 -16.45 3.09 -7.39
N ASN A 238 -16.15 2.60 -6.19
CA ASN A 238 -14.85 2.86 -5.58
C ASN A 238 -13.77 2.01 -6.24
N CYS A 239 -13.04 2.63 -7.15
CA CYS A 239 -11.89 2.04 -7.82
C CYS A 239 -10.59 2.54 -7.20
N ALA A 240 -9.67 1.62 -6.94
CA ALA A 240 -8.26 1.93 -6.72
C ALA A 240 -7.45 1.20 -7.80
N TYR A 241 -6.35 1.79 -8.27
CA TYR A 241 -5.55 1.16 -9.31
C TYR A 241 -4.05 1.29 -9.07
N PHE A 242 -3.29 0.35 -9.63
CA PHE A 242 -1.85 0.34 -9.57
C PHE A 242 -1.27 -0.29 -10.85
N PHE A 243 -0.37 0.44 -11.52
CA PHE A 243 0.24 0.00 -12.78
C PHE A 243 1.71 -0.30 -12.50
N PHE A 244 2.09 -1.58 -12.59
CA PHE A 244 3.50 -1.95 -12.51
C PHE A 244 4.27 -1.36 -13.69
N LYS A 245 5.53 -0.99 -13.44
CA LYS A 245 6.47 -0.54 -14.48
C LYS A 245 7.80 -1.22 -14.27
N HIS A 246 8.33 -1.83 -15.33
CA HIS A 246 9.60 -2.57 -15.35
C HIS A 246 10.82 -1.77 -14.84
N LEU A 247 10.78 -0.43 -14.93
CA LEU A 247 11.83 0.50 -14.47
C LEU A 247 11.91 0.70 -12.96
N HIS A 248 11.01 0.09 -12.18
CA HIS A 248 10.98 0.20 -10.73
C HIS A 248 11.37 -1.11 -10.04
N THR A 249 12.47 -1.72 -10.49
CA THR A 249 13.06 -2.87 -9.79
C THR A 249 13.60 -2.40 -8.44
N GLY A 250 12.87 -2.74 -7.38
CA GLY A 250 13.22 -2.46 -5.99
C GLY A 250 12.26 -1.51 -5.28
N LYS A 251 11.75 -0.46 -5.94
CA LYS A 251 10.90 0.56 -5.29
C LYS A 251 9.39 0.41 -5.48
N SER A 252 8.88 -0.33 -6.46
CA SER A 252 7.42 -0.47 -6.63
C SER A 252 6.79 -1.36 -5.56
N THR A 253 7.42 -2.50 -5.25
CA THR A 253 7.04 -3.34 -4.11
C THR A 253 7.27 -2.59 -2.80
N GLN A 254 8.34 -1.79 -2.72
CA GLN A 254 8.71 -1.00 -1.55
C GLN A 254 7.78 0.20 -1.32
N LYS A 255 7.24 0.86 -2.35
CA LYS A 255 6.15 1.84 -2.24
C LYS A 255 4.85 1.18 -1.83
N LEU A 256 4.55 -0.04 -2.31
CA LEU A 256 3.46 -0.88 -1.79
C LEU A 256 3.67 -1.28 -0.32
N LEU A 257 4.90 -1.45 0.13
CA LEU A 257 5.31 -1.79 1.50
C LEU A 257 5.48 -0.55 2.43
N ASP A 258 5.84 0.62 1.89
CA ASP A 258 5.98 1.91 2.57
C ASP A 258 4.62 2.63 2.64
N MET A 259 3.72 2.42 1.66
CA MET A 259 2.28 2.76 1.71
C MET A 259 1.57 2.13 2.92
N CYS A 260 2.12 1.01 3.40
CA CYS A 260 1.63 0.24 4.53
C CYS A 260 2.19 0.76 5.88
N GLY A 261 3.18 1.65 5.88
CA GLY A 261 3.94 2.08 7.07
C GLY A 261 3.71 3.54 7.47
N GLY A 262 2.52 3.86 7.99
CA GLY A 262 2.27 5.14 8.65
C GLY A 262 3.11 5.30 9.93
N GLY A 263 4.32 5.83 9.82
CA GLY A 263 5.11 6.41 10.92
C GLY A 263 5.59 5.48 12.05
N VAL A 264 5.31 4.17 11.98
CA VAL A 264 5.85 3.18 12.93
C VAL A 264 7.13 2.60 12.32
N ALA A 265 8.24 2.64 13.07
CA ALA A 265 9.47 1.95 12.72
C ALA A 265 9.21 0.44 12.74
N ILE A 266 8.82 -0.13 11.59
CA ILE A 266 8.56 -1.56 11.42
C ILE A 266 9.84 -2.21 10.89
N ASP A 267 10.24 -3.30 11.53
CA ASP A 267 11.49 -4.03 11.25
C ASP A 267 11.50 -4.57 9.81
N ARG A 268 12.54 -4.18 9.07
CA ARG A 268 12.69 -4.21 7.60
C ARG A 268 12.90 -5.61 7.01
N LYS A 269 12.68 -6.67 7.79
CA LYS A 269 13.19 -8.02 7.47
C LYS A 269 12.14 -9.05 7.07
N ASP A 270 10.84 -8.74 7.13
CA ASP A 270 9.82 -9.73 6.77
C ASP A 270 8.57 -9.11 6.12
N GLU A 271 8.59 -9.02 4.79
CA GLU A 271 7.48 -8.57 3.92
C GLU A 271 6.17 -9.32 4.22
N ARG A 272 6.23 -10.58 4.68
CA ARG A 272 5.05 -11.39 5.05
C ARG A 272 4.40 -10.95 6.36
N SER A 273 5.18 -10.46 7.32
CA SER A 273 4.66 -10.03 8.62
C SER A 273 4.01 -8.63 8.53
N ILE A 274 4.51 -7.77 7.64
CA ILE A 274 3.98 -6.43 7.38
C ILE A 274 2.60 -6.52 6.72
N TRP A 275 2.48 -7.30 5.64
CA TRP A 275 1.21 -7.47 4.91
C TRP A 275 0.15 -8.20 5.72
N ARG A 276 0.51 -9.21 6.53
CA ARG A 276 -0.43 -9.89 7.43
C ARG A 276 -1.02 -8.96 8.50
N THR A 277 -0.28 -7.94 8.92
CA THR A 277 -0.69 -6.99 9.98
C THR A 277 -1.54 -5.83 9.44
N ILE A 278 -1.61 -5.65 8.12
CA ILE A 278 -2.35 -4.54 7.49
C ILE A 278 -3.54 -5.07 6.71
N PHE A 279 -3.36 -6.11 5.91
CA PHE A 279 -4.45 -6.71 5.16
C PHE A 279 -5.35 -7.54 6.05
N ALA A 280 -4.81 -8.54 6.76
CA ALA A 280 -5.63 -9.47 7.53
C ALA A 280 -6.21 -8.87 8.82
N THR A 281 -5.74 -7.70 9.27
CA THR A 281 -6.18 -7.09 10.53
C THR A 281 -6.72 -5.66 10.41
N ARG A 282 -6.47 -4.95 9.29
CA ARG A 282 -6.99 -3.59 9.07
C ARG A 282 -7.93 -3.51 7.87
N ILE A 283 -7.47 -3.79 6.65
CA ILE A 283 -8.27 -3.66 5.41
C ILE A 283 -9.37 -4.73 5.31
N LEU A 284 -9.05 -6.00 5.58
CA LEU A 284 -10.03 -7.11 5.52
C LEU A 284 -10.97 -7.16 6.74
N CYS A 285 -10.75 -6.28 7.74
CA CYS A 285 -11.60 -6.17 8.93
C CYS A 285 -12.50 -4.91 8.92
N VAL A 286 -12.51 -4.15 7.80
CA VAL A 286 -13.43 -3.02 7.57
C VAL A 286 -14.72 -3.54 6.92
N GLN A 287 -15.88 -3.15 7.47
CA GLN A 287 -17.14 -3.22 6.71
C GLN A 287 -17.20 -2.02 5.77
N PHE A 288 -16.98 -2.27 4.48
CA PHE A 288 -17.19 -1.26 3.46
C PHE A 288 -18.69 -1.03 3.27
N GLN A 289 -19.13 0.22 3.12
CA GLN A 289 -20.54 0.53 2.85
C GLN A 289 -20.95 0.20 1.41
N GLN A 290 -19.96 -0.04 0.53
CA GLN A 290 -20.12 -0.35 -0.88
C GLN A 290 -18.92 -1.18 -1.38
N PRO A 291 -19.07 -1.95 -2.46
CA PRO A 291 -18.00 -2.75 -3.03
C PRO A 291 -16.77 -1.90 -3.40
N GLN A 292 -15.60 -2.50 -3.25
CA GLN A 292 -14.30 -1.94 -3.62
C GLN A 292 -13.74 -2.72 -4.79
N TYR A 293 -13.16 -2.01 -5.77
CA TYR A 293 -12.56 -2.60 -6.96
C TYR A 293 -11.10 -2.17 -7.06
N TRP A 294 -10.21 -3.15 -7.20
CA TRP A 294 -8.78 -2.89 -7.41
C TRP A 294 -8.37 -3.32 -8.80
N VAL A 295 -7.71 -2.43 -9.54
CA VAL A 295 -7.16 -2.72 -10.88
C VAL A 295 -5.64 -2.73 -10.81
N ILE A 296 -5.03 -3.88 -11.12
CA ILE A 296 -3.58 -4.07 -11.04
C ILE A 296 -3.06 -4.41 -12.44
N ASP A 297 -2.36 -3.48 -13.09
CA ASP A 297 -1.79 -3.70 -14.41
C ASP A 297 -0.34 -4.20 -14.34
N GLY A 298 0.02 -5.21 -15.14
CA GLY A 298 1.40 -5.66 -15.35
C GLY A 298 1.96 -6.53 -14.24
N LEU A 299 1.22 -7.53 -13.73
CA LEU A 299 1.69 -8.37 -12.61
C LEU A 299 3.03 -9.09 -12.91
N ASP A 300 3.34 -9.40 -14.18
CA ASP A 300 4.63 -9.95 -14.61
C ASP A 300 5.82 -9.02 -14.40
N GLU A 301 5.58 -7.72 -14.27
CA GLU A 301 6.61 -6.70 -13.98
C GLU A 301 6.83 -6.51 -12.47
N CYS A 302 6.09 -7.24 -11.64
CA CYS A 302 6.30 -7.25 -10.20
C CYS A 302 7.61 -7.96 -9.85
N ALA A 303 8.49 -7.31 -9.08
CA ALA A 303 9.77 -7.88 -8.67
C ALA A 303 9.64 -9.14 -7.77
N ASN A 304 8.54 -9.24 -7.00
CA ASN A 304 8.27 -10.39 -6.13
C ASN A 304 6.77 -10.75 -6.19
N PRO A 305 6.29 -11.40 -7.26
CA PRO A 305 4.87 -11.71 -7.41
C PRO A 305 4.43 -12.81 -6.43
N ALA A 306 5.36 -13.67 -5.99
CA ALA A 306 5.09 -14.79 -5.08
C ALA A 306 4.57 -14.36 -3.70
N SER A 307 4.87 -13.13 -3.25
CA SER A 307 4.30 -12.59 -2.01
C SER A 307 2.84 -12.14 -2.15
N LEU A 308 2.35 -11.87 -3.37
CA LEU A 308 1.01 -11.35 -3.62
C LEU A 308 -0.08 -12.45 -3.56
N PHE A 309 0.19 -13.62 -4.12
CA PHE A 309 -0.82 -14.70 -4.23
C PHE A 309 -1.39 -15.18 -2.88
N PRO A 310 -0.56 -15.43 -1.83
CA PRO A 310 -1.10 -15.82 -0.52
C PRO A 310 -1.97 -14.74 0.14
N LEU A 311 -1.92 -13.50 -0.36
CA LEU A 311 -2.73 -12.38 0.12
C LEU A 311 -4.06 -12.33 -0.63
N LEU A 312 -4.03 -12.49 -1.96
CA LEU A 312 -5.24 -12.61 -2.78
C LEU A 312 -6.11 -13.80 -2.34
N ALA A 313 -5.49 -14.92 -1.96
CA ALA A 313 -6.17 -16.09 -1.41
C ALA A 313 -6.86 -15.85 -0.06
N LYS A 314 -6.41 -14.85 0.71
CA LYS A 314 -6.92 -14.53 2.04
C LYS A 314 -8.01 -13.47 2.04
N ILE A 315 -8.47 -13.01 0.86
CA ILE A 315 -9.61 -12.11 0.76
C ILE A 315 -10.84 -12.84 1.35
N GLU A 316 -11.17 -12.53 2.60
CA GLU A 316 -12.27 -13.18 3.31
C GLU A 316 -13.59 -12.92 2.60
N LYS A 317 -14.48 -13.93 2.55
CA LYS A 317 -15.83 -13.83 1.95
C LYS A 317 -16.67 -12.65 2.47
N LYS A 318 -16.35 -12.11 3.64
CA LYS A 318 -17.07 -10.98 4.24
C LYS A 318 -16.64 -9.61 3.71
N VAL A 319 -15.53 -9.54 2.97
CA VAL A 319 -15.00 -8.28 2.44
C VAL A 319 -15.54 -8.07 1.03
N TRP A 320 -16.23 -6.97 0.76
CA TRP A 320 -16.67 -6.62 -0.59
C TRP A 320 -15.52 -6.02 -1.41
N LEU A 321 -14.50 -6.85 -1.72
CA LEU A 321 -13.35 -6.48 -2.53
C LEU A 321 -13.27 -7.37 -3.77
N ARG A 322 -13.13 -6.73 -4.93
CA ARG A 322 -12.89 -7.36 -6.22
C ARG A 322 -11.58 -6.88 -6.81
N VAL A 323 -10.84 -7.79 -7.42
CA VAL A 323 -9.51 -7.50 -7.96
C VAL A 323 -9.46 -7.87 -9.44
N PHE A 324 -9.14 -6.92 -10.30
CA PHE A 324 -8.79 -7.10 -11.70
C PHE A 324 -7.28 -7.04 -11.83
N VAL A 325 -6.69 -8.01 -12.54
CA VAL A 325 -5.25 -8.11 -12.71
C VAL A 325 -4.92 -8.42 -14.17
N THR A 326 -3.93 -7.73 -14.75
CA THR A 326 -3.37 -8.09 -16.06
C THR A 326 -1.99 -8.72 -15.92
N SER A 327 -1.65 -9.64 -16.82
CA SER A 327 -0.26 -10.11 -16.98
C SER A 327 0.02 -10.72 -18.36
N ARG A 328 1.30 -10.97 -18.66
CA ARG A 328 1.66 -11.96 -19.69
C ARG A 328 1.24 -13.39 -19.28
N PRO A 329 1.00 -14.30 -20.23
CA PRO A 329 0.82 -15.72 -19.93
C PRO A 329 2.04 -16.29 -19.21
N SER A 330 1.81 -16.93 -18.05
CA SER A 330 2.90 -17.47 -17.23
C SER A 330 2.45 -18.68 -16.44
N LEU A 331 3.10 -19.82 -16.67
CA LEU A 331 2.90 -21.05 -15.91
C LEU A 331 3.17 -20.86 -14.41
N VAL A 332 4.04 -19.90 -14.04
CA VAL A 332 4.31 -19.58 -12.63
C VAL A 332 3.07 -19.00 -11.97
N PHE A 333 2.35 -18.11 -12.67
CA PHE A 333 1.13 -17.50 -12.17
C PHE A 333 -0.03 -18.49 -12.17
N GLU A 334 -0.19 -19.31 -13.21
CA GLU A 334 -1.20 -20.38 -13.22
C GLU A 334 -1.03 -21.32 -12.02
N ARG A 335 0.20 -21.76 -11.76
CA ARG A 335 0.52 -22.57 -10.58
C ARG A 335 0.27 -21.84 -9.28
N ALA A 336 0.52 -20.53 -9.21
CA ALA A 336 0.30 -19.75 -8.00
C ALA A 336 -1.19 -19.56 -7.69
N PHE A 337 -2.01 -19.21 -8.69
CA PHE A 337 -3.47 -19.14 -8.57
C PHE A 337 -4.08 -20.47 -8.13
N SER A 338 -3.65 -21.58 -8.74
CA SER A 338 -4.11 -22.93 -8.36
C SER A 338 -3.62 -23.37 -6.98
N ARG A 339 -2.35 -23.14 -6.66
CA ARG A 339 -1.74 -23.58 -5.38
C ARG A 339 -2.39 -22.91 -4.18
N GLU A 340 -2.70 -21.62 -4.30
CA GLU A 340 -3.28 -20.83 -3.21
C GLU A 340 -4.82 -20.88 -3.22
N ASP A 341 -5.44 -21.72 -4.06
CA ASP A 341 -6.90 -21.91 -4.18
C ASP A 341 -7.67 -20.59 -4.42
N ILE A 342 -7.09 -19.71 -5.24
CA ILE A 342 -7.69 -18.42 -5.57
C ILE A 342 -8.76 -18.65 -6.64
N ALA A 343 -10.03 -18.50 -6.26
CA ALA A 343 -11.12 -18.48 -7.23
C ALA A 343 -10.99 -17.22 -8.12
N SER A 344 -10.58 -17.44 -9.38
CA SER A 344 -10.41 -16.39 -10.40
C SER A 344 -11.13 -16.74 -11.71
N ILE A 345 -11.73 -15.74 -12.37
CA ILE A 345 -11.96 -15.80 -13.82
C ILE A 345 -10.62 -15.55 -14.49
N ALA A 346 -10.16 -16.48 -15.33
CA ALA A 346 -8.92 -16.34 -16.07
C ALA A 346 -9.22 -16.30 -17.57
N GLU A 347 -9.12 -15.11 -18.17
CA GLU A 347 -9.36 -14.90 -19.59
C GLU A 347 -8.06 -14.56 -20.32
N THR A 348 -8.02 -14.88 -21.60
CA THR A 348 -6.95 -14.48 -22.50
C THR A 348 -7.55 -13.51 -23.50
N ILE A 349 -6.89 -12.38 -23.73
CA ILE A 349 -7.31 -11.38 -24.71
C ILE A 349 -7.49 -12.07 -26.06
N PRO A 350 -8.71 -12.06 -26.64
CA PRO A 350 -8.95 -12.66 -27.93
C PRO A 350 -8.21 -11.91 -29.04
N LEU A 351 -7.66 -12.64 -30.02
CA LEU A 351 -6.93 -12.03 -31.13
C LEU A 351 -7.85 -11.18 -32.02
N ASP A 352 -9.07 -11.64 -32.26
CA ASP A 352 -10.11 -10.94 -33.00
C ASP A 352 -10.53 -9.63 -32.32
N ALA A 353 -10.65 -9.64 -30.98
CA ALA A 353 -10.90 -8.42 -30.21
C ALA A 353 -9.75 -7.41 -30.37
N THR A 354 -8.51 -7.90 -30.27
CA THR A 354 -7.31 -7.07 -30.47
C THR A 354 -7.26 -6.48 -31.89
N LEU A 355 -7.52 -7.29 -32.91
CA LEU A 355 -7.55 -6.83 -34.31
C LEU A 355 -8.70 -5.84 -34.56
N SER A 356 -9.84 -6.02 -33.92
CA SER A 356 -10.96 -5.06 -34.00
C SER A 356 -10.55 -3.70 -33.44
N ASP A 357 -9.91 -3.68 -32.26
CA ASP A 357 -9.43 -2.44 -31.65
C ASP A 357 -8.30 -1.79 -32.48
N ILE A 358 -7.36 -2.59 -33.05
CA ILE A 358 -6.33 -2.09 -33.98
C ILE A 358 -6.97 -1.47 -35.23
N ARG A 359 -8.03 -2.08 -35.76
CA ARG A 359 -8.74 -1.54 -36.94
C ARG A 359 -9.38 -0.20 -36.64
N LEU A 360 -9.98 -0.02 -35.46
CA LEU A 360 -10.51 1.27 -35.03
C LEU A 360 -9.39 2.32 -34.95
N TYR A 361 -8.26 1.96 -34.33
CA TYR A 361 -7.07 2.80 -34.27
C TYR A 361 -6.55 3.23 -35.64
N LEU A 362 -6.40 2.28 -36.57
CA LEU A 362 -5.96 2.58 -37.94
C LEU A 362 -6.95 3.47 -38.69
N ASN A 363 -8.25 3.25 -38.53
CA ASN A 363 -9.25 4.07 -39.21
C ASN A 363 -9.21 5.53 -38.74
N GLU A 364 -8.99 5.78 -37.46
CA GLU A 364 -8.84 7.13 -36.91
C GLU A 364 -7.58 7.84 -37.46
N HIS A 365 -6.45 7.12 -37.49
CA HIS A 365 -5.15 7.67 -37.92
C HIS A 365 -4.97 7.69 -39.45
N SER A 366 -5.76 6.92 -40.20
CA SER A 366 -5.63 6.82 -41.66
C SER A 366 -5.96 8.11 -42.41
N SER A 367 -6.54 9.11 -41.74
CA SER A 367 -6.71 10.46 -42.28
C SER A 367 -5.38 11.15 -42.62
N TYR A 368 -4.27 10.73 -42.00
CA TYR A 368 -2.93 11.23 -42.26
C TYR A 368 -2.18 10.47 -43.37
N PHE A 369 -2.76 9.39 -43.91
CA PHE A 369 -2.11 8.61 -44.96
C PHE A 369 -2.20 9.32 -46.32
N LEU A 370 -1.12 9.25 -47.10
CA LEU A 370 -1.06 9.80 -48.46
C LEU A 370 -1.86 8.91 -49.43
N CYS A 371 -3.18 9.01 -49.42
CA CYS A 371 -4.09 8.26 -50.29
C CYS A 371 -4.90 9.19 -51.22
N GLU A 372 -5.19 8.73 -52.43
CA GLU A 372 -6.01 9.46 -53.42
C GLU A 372 -7.49 9.08 -53.37
N SER A 373 -7.81 7.89 -52.86
CA SER A 373 -9.17 7.38 -52.75
C SER A 373 -9.44 6.69 -51.41
N GLU A 374 -10.72 6.58 -51.08
CA GLU A 374 -11.16 5.82 -49.91
C GLU A 374 -10.84 4.33 -50.04
N ASP A 375 -10.93 3.78 -51.25
CA ASP A 375 -10.61 2.37 -51.51
C ASP A 375 -9.11 2.09 -51.24
N GLU A 376 -8.22 2.98 -51.67
CA GLU A 376 -6.77 2.88 -51.40
C GLU A 376 -6.48 2.99 -49.91
N ARG A 377 -7.20 3.86 -49.19
CA ARG A 377 -7.08 3.99 -47.73
C ARG A 377 -7.49 2.71 -47.02
N GLN A 378 -8.61 2.10 -47.42
CA GLN A 378 -9.08 0.84 -46.83
C GLN A 378 -8.16 -0.35 -47.16
N GLU A 379 -7.59 -0.40 -48.37
CA GLU A 379 -6.61 -1.42 -48.74
C GLU A 379 -5.33 -1.31 -47.89
N LEU A 380 -4.86 -0.08 -47.64
CA LEU A 380 -3.72 0.20 -46.77
C LEU A 380 -4.01 -0.22 -45.33
N VAL A 381 -5.18 0.14 -44.79
CA VAL A 381 -5.62 -0.27 -43.45
C VAL A 381 -5.67 -1.79 -43.33
N HIS A 382 -6.24 -2.49 -44.31
CA HIS A 382 -6.28 -3.96 -44.34
C HIS A 382 -4.88 -4.57 -44.34
N THR A 383 -3.98 -4.01 -45.16
CA THR A 383 -2.60 -4.50 -45.26
C THR A 383 -1.86 -4.35 -43.92
N ILE A 384 -1.96 -3.19 -43.28
CA ILE A 384 -1.32 -2.94 -41.97
C ILE A 384 -1.94 -3.84 -40.90
N LEU A 385 -3.27 -4.00 -40.90
CA LEU A 385 -3.97 -4.85 -39.95
C LEU A 385 -3.51 -6.32 -40.04
N ASP A 386 -3.42 -6.87 -41.25
CA ASP A 386 -2.94 -8.24 -41.49
C ASP A 386 -1.48 -8.42 -41.06
N MET A 387 -0.64 -7.41 -41.28
CA MET A 387 0.76 -7.45 -40.89
C MET A 387 0.97 -7.30 -39.38
N SER A 388 0.06 -6.62 -38.67
CA SER A 388 0.18 -6.35 -37.24
C SER A 388 0.17 -7.59 -36.37
N ASN A 389 -0.48 -8.66 -36.83
CA ASN A 389 -0.68 -9.91 -36.09
C ASN A 389 -1.14 -9.69 -34.62
N GLY A 390 -2.00 -8.68 -34.39
CA GLY A 390 -2.52 -8.36 -33.06
C GLY A 390 -1.55 -7.59 -32.15
N ASN A 391 -0.52 -6.93 -32.70
CA ASN A 391 0.42 -6.14 -31.92
C ASN A 391 0.19 -4.63 -32.12
N PHE A 392 -0.31 -3.95 -31.08
CA PHE A 392 -0.52 -2.49 -31.10
C PHE A 392 0.79 -1.71 -31.21
N LEU A 393 1.84 -2.13 -30.51
CA LEU A 393 3.11 -1.43 -30.53
C LEU A 393 3.76 -1.49 -31.91
N TRP A 394 3.69 -2.65 -32.57
CA TRP A 394 4.06 -2.78 -33.98
C TRP A 394 3.27 -1.79 -34.84
N THR A 395 1.96 -1.76 -34.65
CA THR A 395 1.04 -0.97 -35.48
C THR A 395 1.32 0.52 -35.33
N ASP A 396 1.45 1.01 -34.10
CA ASP A 396 1.77 2.40 -33.80
C ASP A 396 3.13 2.82 -34.42
N LEU A 397 4.16 1.97 -34.31
CA LEU A 397 5.47 2.23 -34.93
C LEU A 397 5.38 2.33 -36.46
N VAL A 398 4.57 1.48 -37.10
CA VAL A 398 4.37 1.51 -38.55
C VAL A 398 3.58 2.73 -38.99
N VAL A 399 2.49 3.06 -38.28
CA VAL A 399 1.70 4.28 -38.52
C VAL A 399 2.58 5.51 -38.45
N LYS A 400 3.39 5.66 -37.39
CA LYS A 400 4.33 6.79 -37.23
C LYS A 400 5.37 6.88 -38.36
N ARG A 401 5.82 5.74 -38.92
CA ARG A 401 6.72 5.76 -40.09
C ARG A 401 5.99 6.22 -41.35
N ILE A 402 4.76 5.76 -41.56
CA ILE A 402 3.93 6.11 -42.72
C ILE A 402 3.55 7.60 -42.66
N GLU A 403 3.22 8.15 -41.49
CA GLU A 403 2.94 9.58 -41.30
C GLU A 403 4.11 10.49 -41.71
N ASN A 404 5.35 9.99 -41.61
CA ASN A 404 6.55 10.71 -42.03
C ASN A 404 6.92 10.48 -43.51
N ALA A 405 6.20 9.61 -44.23
CA ALA A 405 6.44 9.37 -45.65
C ALA A 405 5.99 10.58 -46.48
N VAL A 406 6.76 10.94 -47.51
CA VAL A 406 6.46 12.08 -48.39
C VAL A 406 5.87 11.67 -49.75
N SER A 407 5.81 10.37 -50.05
CA SER A 407 5.19 9.85 -51.28
C SER A 407 4.60 8.44 -51.09
N LYS A 408 3.69 8.04 -51.99
CA LYS A 408 3.08 6.70 -52.00
C LYS A 408 4.11 5.60 -52.17
N GLU A 409 5.14 5.83 -52.99
CA GLU A 409 6.23 4.87 -53.21
C GLU A 409 7.02 4.65 -51.92
N GLN A 410 7.18 5.69 -51.10
CA GLN A 410 7.81 5.54 -49.78
C GLN A 410 6.94 4.74 -48.83
N VAL A 411 5.61 4.93 -48.82
CA VAL A 411 4.68 4.11 -48.03
C VAL A 411 4.81 2.63 -48.41
N HIS A 412 4.79 2.30 -49.71
CA HIS A 412 5.01 0.93 -50.17
C HIS A 412 6.39 0.39 -49.81
N THR A 413 7.44 1.21 -49.89
CA THR A 413 8.80 0.80 -49.49
C THR A 413 8.87 0.52 -47.99
N ILE A 414 8.19 1.31 -47.16
CA ILE A 414 8.09 1.08 -45.72
C ILE A 414 7.39 -0.24 -45.45
N LEU A 415 6.21 -0.49 -46.02
CA LEU A 415 5.48 -1.74 -45.80
C LEU A 415 6.25 -2.98 -46.26
N ASN A 416 7.00 -2.89 -47.37
CA ASN A 416 7.80 -4.01 -47.86
C ASN A 416 9.07 -4.26 -47.05
N SER A 417 9.58 -3.25 -46.34
CA SER A 417 10.80 -3.36 -45.52
C SER A 417 10.50 -3.70 -44.07
N VAL A 418 9.34 -3.30 -43.54
CA VAL A 418 8.96 -3.56 -42.16
C VAL A 418 8.69 -5.06 -41.96
N PRO A 419 9.40 -5.71 -41.02
CA PRO A 419 9.18 -7.11 -40.72
C PRO A 419 7.91 -7.29 -39.89
N LYS A 420 7.25 -8.45 -40.07
CA LYS A 420 6.05 -8.84 -39.31
C LYS A 420 6.34 -9.16 -37.83
N GLU A 421 7.59 -9.48 -37.50
CA GLU A 421 8.01 -9.83 -36.15
C GLU A 421 8.60 -8.62 -35.41
N MET A 422 8.13 -8.38 -34.18
CA MET A 422 8.60 -7.29 -33.32
C MET A 422 10.11 -7.31 -33.09
N ASP A 423 10.67 -8.49 -32.82
CA ASP A 423 12.10 -8.64 -32.56
C ASP A 423 12.95 -8.19 -33.75
N GLN A 424 12.49 -8.44 -34.97
CA GLN A 424 13.18 -7.98 -36.17
C GLN A 424 12.97 -6.48 -36.38
N LEU A 425 11.77 -5.95 -36.11
CA LEU A 425 11.48 -4.52 -36.19
C LEU A 425 12.39 -3.73 -35.24
N TYR A 426 12.55 -4.19 -33.99
CA TYR A 426 13.47 -3.60 -33.03
C TYR A 426 14.92 -3.66 -33.52
N ARG A 427 15.37 -4.81 -34.05
CA ARG A 427 16.72 -4.94 -34.60
C ARG A 427 16.97 -3.95 -35.73
N GLU A 428 15.99 -3.72 -36.59
CA GLU A 428 16.10 -2.74 -37.69
C GLU A 428 16.10 -1.29 -37.19
N ILE A 429 15.21 -0.92 -36.26
CA ILE A 429 15.20 0.41 -35.63
C ILE A 429 16.57 0.67 -34.99
N THR A 430 17.05 -0.28 -34.20
CA THR A 430 18.33 -0.18 -33.51
C THR A 430 19.49 -0.10 -34.50
N SER A 431 19.48 -0.92 -35.56
CA SER A 431 20.53 -0.88 -36.58
C SER A 431 20.53 0.44 -37.33
N SER A 432 19.36 1.02 -37.62
CA SER A 432 19.21 2.34 -38.23
C SER A 432 19.76 3.45 -37.33
N ILE A 433 19.41 3.43 -36.04
CA ILE A 433 19.94 4.35 -35.02
C ILE A 433 21.48 4.25 -34.94
N MET A 434 22.00 3.02 -34.97
CA MET A 434 23.44 2.74 -34.86
C MET A 434 24.21 2.99 -36.16
N ALA A 435 23.53 3.14 -37.31
CA ALA A 435 24.16 3.39 -38.60
C ALA A 435 24.71 4.83 -38.72
N SER A 436 24.17 5.78 -37.94
CA SER A 436 24.64 7.16 -37.90
C SER A 436 25.78 7.32 -36.89
N PRO A 437 27.03 7.58 -37.31
CA PRO A 437 28.19 7.65 -36.42
C PRO A 437 28.10 8.78 -35.38
N GLU A 438 27.41 9.86 -35.70
CA GLU A 438 27.25 11.03 -34.83
C GLU A 438 26.21 10.78 -33.73
N THR A 439 25.09 10.14 -34.06
CA THR A 439 23.98 9.93 -33.12
C THR A 439 24.07 8.61 -32.36
N ALA A 440 24.78 7.61 -32.89
CA ALA A 440 24.89 6.28 -32.27
C ALA A 440 25.45 6.31 -30.83
N PRO A 441 26.53 7.07 -30.51
CA PRO A 441 27.02 7.16 -29.14
C PRO A 441 26.01 7.79 -28.17
N ILE A 442 25.27 8.80 -28.65
CA ILE A 442 24.23 9.50 -27.89
C ILE A 442 23.05 8.56 -27.62
N ALA A 443 22.54 7.89 -28.66
CA ALA A 443 21.45 6.95 -28.54
C ALA A 443 21.78 5.81 -27.58
N LYS A 444 22.99 5.24 -27.69
CA LYS A 444 23.46 4.18 -26.79
C LYS A 444 23.52 4.65 -25.33
N ALA A 445 23.97 5.89 -25.09
CA ALA A 445 24.01 6.45 -23.75
C ALA A 445 22.59 6.70 -23.21
N ILE A 446 21.69 7.26 -24.01
CA ILE A 446 20.28 7.44 -23.62
C ILE A 446 19.67 6.10 -23.24
N LEU A 447 19.76 5.09 -24.11
CA LEU A 447 19.23 3.75 -23.86
C LEU A 447 19.86 3.09 -22.62
N ARG A 448 21.16 3.25 -22.39
CA ARG A 448 21.82 2.76 -21.17
C ARG A 448 21.17 3.35 -19.92
N TRP A 449 21.05 4.67 -19.86
CA TRP A 449 20.55 5.38 -18.69
C TRP A 449 19.04 5.24 -18.53
N THR A 450 18.28 4.97 -19.58
CA THR A 450 16.86 4.66 -19.44
C THR A 450 16.66 3.23 -18.97
N LEU A 451 17.35 2.24 -19.55
CA LEU A 451 17.09 0.83 -19.29
C LEU A 451 17.76 0.26 -18.04
N CYS A 452 18.95 0.76 -17.70
CA CYS A 452 19.75 0.22 -16.61
C CYS A 452 19.67 1.07 -15.33
N SER A 453 18.90 2.17 -15.33
CA SER A 453 18.70 2.96 -14.11
C SER A 453 17.75 2.27 -13.14
N LEU A 454 18.03 2.38 -11.84
CA LEU A 454 17.24 1.75 -10.77
C LEU A 454 16.05 2.59 -10.32
N GLN A 455 15.94 3.81 -10.87
CA GLN A 455 14.78 4.68 -10.77
C GLN A 455 14.69 5.47 -12.08
N PRO A 456 13.48 5.75 -12.59
CA PRO A 456 13.30 6.69 -13.69
C PRO A 456 13.98 8.03 -13.35
N LEU A 457 14.87 8.44 -14.25
CA LEU A 457 15.56 9.72 -14.19
C LEU A 457 14.62 10.79 -14.76
N SER A 458 14.56 11.95 -14.11
CA SER A 458 13.98 13.14 -14.73
C SER A 458 14.80 13.55 -15.96
N VAL A 459 14.20 14.32 -16.87
CA VAL A 459 14.87 14.81 -18.08
C VAL A 459 16.15 15.60 -17.72
N ASP A 460 16.14 16.35 -16.62
CA ASP A 460 17.30 17.11 -16.16
C ASP A 460 18.39 16.22 -15.54
N GLU A 461 18.01 15.18 -14.79
CA GLU A 461 18.96 14.18 -14.28
C GLU A 461 19.60 13.38 -15.41
N LEU A 462 18.81 12.97 -16.40
CA LEU A 462 19.31 12.26 -17.58
C LEU A 462 20.26 13.15 -18.38
N ARG A 463 19.95 14.44 -18.56
CA ARG A 463 20.84 15.39 -19.25
C ARG A 463 22.20 15.50 -18.56
N GLU A 464 22.21 15.63 -17.24
CA GLU A 464 23.46 15.68 -16.48
C GLU A 464 24.19 14.33 -16.47
N ALA A 465 23.49 13.20 -16.44
CA ALA A 465 24.09 11.88 -16.57
C ALA A 465 24.78 11.70 -17.92
N LEU A 466 24.15 12.10 -19.02
CA LEU A 466 24.72 12.07 -20.37
C LEU A 466 25.93 12.98 -20.50
N ARG A 467 25.88 14.18 -19.91
CA ARG A 467 27.02 15.10 -19.85
C ARG A 467 28.22 14.49 -19.12
N LEU A 468 27.98 13.76 -18.04
CA LEU A 468 29.05 13.10 -17.27
C LEU A 468 29.58 11.83 -17.97
N ASP A 469 28.74 11.12 -18.72
CA ASP A 469 29.09 9.87 -19.39
C ASP A 469 29.83 10.09 -20.73
N ILE A 470 29.24 10.91 -21.61
CA ILE A 470 29.73 11.10 -22.99
C ILE A 470 30.23 12.52 -23.27
N GLY A 471 30.14 13.45 -22.30
CA GLY A 471 30.61 14.83 -22.47
C GLY A 471 29.68 15.73 -23.28
N GLU A 472 28.54 15.22 -23.74
CA GLU A 472 27.57 15.93 -24.57
C GLU A 472 26.55 16.70 -23.73
N ASN A 473 26.26 17.94 -24.13
CA ASN A 473 25.24 18.76 -23.48
C ASN A 473 24.02 18.89 -24.41
N LEU A 474 23.07 17.96 -24.24
CA LEU A 474 21.90 17.86 -25.10
C LEU A 474 20.82 18.85 -24.65
N ASN A 475 20.73 19.97 -25.36
CA ASN A 475 19.63 20.91 -25.22
C ASN A 475 18.34 20.26 -25.77
N GLN A 476 17.22 20.46 -25.09
CA GLN A 476 15.91 19.89 -25.49
C GLN A 476 15.92 18.36 -25.61
N LEU A 477 16.47 17.68 -24.58
CA LEU A 477 16.52 16.22 -24.50
C LEU A 477 15.13 15.57 -24.66
N ASP A 478 14.09 16.23 -24.17
CA ASP A 478 12.68 15.84 -24.33
C ASP A 478 12.28 15.64 -25.79
N LYS A 479 12.74 16.53 -26.69
CA LYS A 479 12.42 16.45 -28.12
C LYS A 479 13.39 15.56 -28.89
N THR A 480 14.67 15.62 -28.52
CA THR A 480 15.75 14.95 -29.25
C THR A 480 15.86 13.47 -28.91
N ALA A 481 15.50 13.03 -27.70
CA ALA A 481 15.57 11.62 -27.31
C ALA A 481 14.65 10.73 -28.15
N GLY A 482 13.41 11.17 -28.41
CA GLY A 482 12.48 10.45 -29.29
C GLY A 482 13.00 10.32 -30.72
N ALA A 483 13.51 11.41 -31.29
CA ALA A 483 14.08 11.44 -32.64
C ALA A 483 15.36 10.57 -32.76
N ILE A 484 16.26 10.64 -31.79
CA ILE A 484 17.55 9.92 -31.80
C ILE A 484 17.35 8.42 -31.52
N CYS A 485 16.40 8.07 -30.64
CA CYS A 485 16.16 6.69 -30.24
C CYS A 485 14.98 6.04 -30.98
N GLY A 486 14.47 6.65 -32.06
CA GLY A 486 13.40 6.08 -32.88
C GLY A 486 12.11 5.78 -32.11
N ASN A 487 11.76 6.60 -31.13
CA ASN A 487 10.64 6.43 -30.18
C ASN A 487 10.72 5.16 -29.29
N LEU A 488 11.85 4.46 -29.25
CA LEU A 488 12.06 3.29 -28.38
C LEU A 488 12.20 3.63 -26.88
N VAL A 489 12.22 4.92 -26.54
CA VAL A 489 12.39 5.39 -25.15
C VAL A 489 11.06 5.40 -24.39
N TYR A 490 9.95 5.12 -25.07
CA TYR A 490 8.62 5.06 -24.44
C TYR A 490 8.18 3.65 -24.01
N ASP A 491 8.79 2.57 -24.51
CA ASP A 491 8.40 1.20 -24.16
C ASP A 491 9.57 0.21 -24.18
N ASP A 492 9.49 -0.79 -23.28
CA ASP A 492 10.47 -1.86 -22.98
C ASP A 492 11.40 -2.25 -24.14
N PHE A 493 12.64 -1.76 -24.08
CA PHE A 493 13.70 -2.14 -25.00
C PHE A 493 14.68 -3.10 -24.32
N GLU A 494 14.66 -4.39 -24.67
CA GLU A 494 15.55 -5.39 -24.03
C GLU A 494 16.47 -6.15 -25.00
N TYR A 495 16.49 -5.80 -26.28
CA TYR A 495 17.28 -6.56 -27.26
C TYR A 495 18.72 -6.05 -27.40
N GLY A 496 19.68 -6.91 -27.05
CA GLY A 496 21.09 -6.78 -27.42
C GLY A 496 21.98 -6.00 -26.44
N MET A 497 21.44 -5.53 -25.31
CA MET A 497 22.21 -4.80 -24.30
C MET A 497 22.80 -5.76 -23.25
N GLN A 498 24.12 -5.82 -23.13
CA GLN A 498 24.77 -6.60 -22.08
C GLN A 498 24.65 -5.83 -20.75
N ARG A 499 23.55 -6.04 -20.01
CA ARG A 499 23.22 -5.34 -18.75
C ARG A 499 24.41 -5.20 -17.80
N GLU A 500 25.21 -6.25 -17.64
CA GLU A 500 26.41 -6.23 -16.79
C GLU A 500 27.42 -5.15 -17.23
N ARG A 501 27.67 -5.02 -18.54
CA ARG A 501 28.58 -3.99 -19.09
C ARG A 501 28.01 -2.59 -18.91
N GLU A 502 26.71 -2.42 -19.11
CA GLU A 502 26.07 -1.12 -18.98
C GLU A 502 25.98 -0.65 -17.51
N HIS A 503 25.71 -1.55 -16.56
CA HIS A 503 25.83 -1.27 -15.13
C HIS A 503 27.29 -0.97 -14.72
N THR A 504 28.28 -1.61 -15.35
CA THR A 504 29.69 -1.28 -15.14
C THR A 504 29.97 0.16 -15.54
N ARG A 505 29.49 0.59 -16.72
CA ARG A 505 29.66 1.96 -17.18
C ARG A 505 28.93 2.99 -16.31
N ILE A 506 27.68 2.73 -15.93
CA ILE A 506 26.94 3.61 -15.00
C ILE A 506 27.68 3.74 -13.67
N THR A 507 28.23 2.63 -13.16
CA THR A 507 29.05 2.65 -11.94
C THR A 507 30.26 3.56 -12.08
N GLU A 508 30.99 3.49 -13.19
CA GLU A 508 32.15 4.36 -13.45
C GLU A 508 31.76 5.83 -13.41
N VAL A 509 30.64 6.20 -14.05
CA VAL A 509 30.14 7.59 -14.06
C VAL A 509 29.74 8.04 -12.66
N CYS A 510 29.01 7.22 -11.91
CA CYS A 510 28.65 7.52 -10.52
C CYS A 510 29.90 7.68 -9.62
N LEU A 511 30.87 6.77 -9.72
CA LEU A 511 32.10 6.84 -8.93
C LEU A 511 32.98 8.03 -9.33
N ALA A 512 33.00 8.41 -10.61
CA ALA A 512 33.68 9.61 -11.09
C ALA A 512 33.05 10.87 -10.48
N TYR A 513 31.72 10.97 -10.46
CA TYR A 513 31.00 12.05 -9.78
C TYR A 513 31.30 12.08 -8.28
N LEU A 514 31.19 10.92 -7.61
CA LEU A 514 31.42 10.79 -6.17
C LEU A 514 32.86 11.11 -5.75
N SER A 515 33.83 10.87 -6.64
CA SER A 515 35.24 11.23 -6.45
C SER A 515 35.56 12.67 -6.90
N GLY A 516 34.57 13.40 -7.44
CA GLY A 516 34.73 14.71 -8.02
C GLY A 516 34.80 15.86 -7.00
N ASP A 517 35.00 17.07 -7.52
CA ASP A 517 35.11 18.29 -6.69
C ASP A 517 33.81 18.64 -5.95
N ASP A 518 32.65 18.31 -6.54
CA ASP A 518 31.32 18.51 -5.94
C ASP A 518 31.14 17.79 -4.60
N MET A 519 31.85 16.68 -4.42
CA MET A 519 31.79 15.83 -3.23
C MET A 519 32.95 16.05 -2.27
N LYS A 520 33.85 17.00 -2.55
CA LYS A 520 34.96 17.29 -1.63
C LYS A 520 34.46 17.93 -0.34
N PRO A 521 35.03 17.55 0.82
CA PRO A 521 34.70 18.20 2.08
C PRO A 521 35.06 19.68 2.02
N ARG A 522 34.11 20.55 2.39
CA ARG A 522 34.34 22.00 2.42
C ARG A 522 35.40 22.28 3.48
N ARG A 523 36.59 22.71 3.04
CA ARG A 523 37.63 23.19 3.97
C ARG A 523 37.06 24.41 4.70
N PHE A 524 36.82 24.30 6.01
CA PHE A 524 36.56 25.45 6.88
C PHE A 524 37.76 26.41 6.81
N ARG A 525 37.73 27.38 5.89
CA ARG A 525 38.56 28.57 6.02
C ARG A 525 37.88 29.46 7.06
N ARG A 526 38.54 29.60 8.22
CA ARG A 526 38.19 30.62 9.22
C ARG A 526 38.13 32.00 8.53
N ALA A 527 37.05 32.73 8.84
CA ALA A 527 36.79 34.14 8.55
C ALA A 527 36.40 34.53 7.10
N ASN A 528 35.10 34.64 6.83
CA ASN A 528 34.40 35.93 6.84
C ASN A 528 32.91 35.71 6.57
N SER A 529 32.10 36.13 7.53
CA SER A 529 30.64 36.14 7.50
C SER A 529 30.15 37.23 6.55
N HIS A 530 30.00 36.94 5.26
CA HIS A 530 29.00 37.58 4.39
C HIS A 530 28.82 36.75 3.11
N ALA A 531 27.57 36.31 2.87
CA ALA A 531 27.06 35.66 1.67
C ALA A 531 27.65 34.27 1.31
N HIS A 532 27.39 33.26 2.12
CA HIS A 532 27.57 31.85 1.71
C HIS A 532 26.37 31.38 0.87
N LYS A 533 26.40 31.64 -0.44
CA LYS A 533 25.60 30.84 -1.39
C LYS A 533 26.16 29.41 -1.36
N GLU A 534 25.35 28.46 -0.89
CA GLU A 534 25.68 27.04 -1.02
C GLU A 534 25.96 26.73 -2.50
N ALA A 535 27.15 26.21 -2.82
CA ALA A 535 27.37 25.60 -4.12
C ALA A 535 26.39 24.42 -4.22
N LYS A 536 25.35 24.59 -5.04
CA LYS A 536 24.28 23.62 -5.24
C LYS A 536 24.90 22.41 -5.96
N ARG A 537 24.87 21.23 -5.31
CA ARG A 537 25.31 19.97 -5.94
C ARG A 537 24.50 19.74 -7.22
N SER A 538 25.08 19.05 -8.21
CA SER A 538 24.35 18.69 -9.43
C SER A 538 23.05 17.94 -9.10
N ILE A 539 22.04 18.07 -9.95
CA ILE A 539 20.77 17.36 -9.78
C ILE A 539 20.98 15.83 -9.81
N PHE A 540 21.99 15.36 -10.56
CA PHE A 540 22.42 13.96 -10.63
C PHE A 540 23.04 13.44 -9.32
N SER A 541 23.44 14.32 -8.40
CA SER A 541 24.15 13.93 -7.17
C SER A 541 23.36 12.94 -6.32
N ILE A 542 22.03 13.13 -6.21
CA ILE A 542 21.17 12.24 -5.43
C ILE A 542 21.22 10.84 -5.99
N TYR A 543 21.12 10.70 -7.31
CA TYR A 543 21.18 9.40 -7.98
C TYR A 543 22.52 8.70 -7.70
N ALA A 544 23.64 9.39 -7.92
CA ALA A 544 24.97 8.84 -7.68
C ALA A 544 25.18 8.46 -6.20
N ILE A 545 24.73 9.29 -5.25
CA ILE A 545 24.89 9.06 -3.81
C ILE A 545 24.14 7.81 -3.35
N VAL A 546 22.92 7.60 -3.86
CA VAL A 546 22.03 6.53 -3.40
C VAL A 546 22.30 5.21 -4.13
N TYR A 547 22.49 5.23 -5.44
CA TYR A 547 22.37 4.04 -6.28
C TYR A 547 23.67 3.46 -6.83
N PHE A 548 24.81 4.13 -6.65
CA PHE A 548 26.09 3.62 -7.21
C PHE A 548 26.39 2.19 -6.74
N SER A 549 26.06 1.86 -5.49
CA SER A 549 26.35 0.55 -4.91
C SER A 549 25.49 -0.57 -5.50
N ASP A 550 24.25 -0.27 -5.87
CA ASP A 550 23.35 -1.24 -6.50
C ASP A 550 23.78 -1.50 -7.95
N HIS A 551 24.32 -0.50 -8.66
CA HIS A 551 24.97 -0.73 -9.95
C HIS A 551 26.24 -1.56 -9.82
N ILE A 552 27.05 -1.35 -8.78
CA ILE A 552 28.20 -2.22 -8.46
C ILE A 552 27.73 -3.67 -8.28
N ALA A 553 26.60 -3.89 -7.58
CA ALA A 553 26.05 -5.22 -7.35
C ALA A 553 25.68 -5.96 -8.65
N HIS A 554 25.33 -5.26 -9.73
CA HIS A 554 24.98 -5.84 -11.04
C HIS A 554 26.08 -5.72 -12.10
N SER A 555 27.21 -5.09 -11.75
CA SER A 555 28.35 -4.89 -12.65
C SER A 555 29.37 -6.03 -12.61
N SER A 556 30.31 -5.99 -13.55
CA SER A 556 31.36 -6.99 -13.66
C SER A 556 32.38 -6.89 -12.53
N SER A 557 32.54 -7.98 -11.77
CA SER A 557 33.53 -8.07 -10.70
C SER A 557 34.97 -8.27 -11.19
N SER A 558 35.17 -8.47 -12.49
CA SER A 558 36.47 -8.77 -13.10
C SER A 558 37.28 -7.51 -13.44
N SER A 559 36.65 -6.35 -13.60
CA SER A 559 37.32 -5.11 -14.00
C SER A 559 38.22 -4.56 -12.89
N GLY A 560 39.51 -4.37 -13.17
CA GLY A 560 40.44 -3.72 -12.22
C GLY A 560 40.20 -2.22 -12.08
N GLU A 561 39.73 -1.56 -13.15
CA GLU A 561 39.50 -0.11 -13.19
C GLU A 561 38.34 0.29 -12.29
N GLN A 562 37.27 -0.51 -12.26
CA GLN A 562 36.12 -0.25 -11.40
C GLN A 562 36.49 -0.33 -9.91
N LEU A 563 37.30 -1.32 -9.52
CA LEU A 563 37.81 -1.44 -8.15
C LEU A 563 38.72 -0.26 -7.79
N ALA A 564 39.55 0.20 -8.74
CA ALA A 564 40.39 1.38 -8.55
C ALA A 564 39.56 2.66 -8.36
N ALA A 565 38.49 2.84 -9.14
CA ALA A 565 37.56 3.96 -9.00
C ALA A 565 36.81 3.91 -7.65
N LEU A 566 36.37 2.72 -7.23
CA LEU A 566 35.73 2.53 -5.93
C LEU A 566 36.68 2.88 -4.78
N ASN A 567 37.92 2.39 -4.84
CA ASN A 567 38.94 2.70 -3.85
C ASN A 567 39.26 4.21 -3.80
N LYS A 568 39.36 4.87 -4.96
CA LYS A 568 39.56 6.33 -5.05
C LYS A 568 38.43 7.08 -4.36
N PHE A 569 37.18 6.71 -4.60
CA PHE A 569 36.02 7.30 -3.94
C PHE A 569 36.09 7.12 -2.42
N LEU A 570 36.28 5.88 -1.95
CA LEU A 570 36.29 5.55 -0.52
C LEU A 570 37.39 6.29 0.24
N MET A 571 38.54 6.52 -0.39
CA MET A 571 39.68 7.23 0.21
C MET A 571 39.59 8.76 0.15
N SER A 572 38.73 9.33 -0.70
CA SER A 572 38.68 10.78 -0.93
C SER A 572 37.47 11.43 -0.25
N ASN A 573 36.26 11.04 -0.65
CA ASN A 573 35.04 11.79 -0.37
C ASN A 573 33.99 10.98 0.42
N SER A 574 34.37 9.81 0.97
CA SER A 574 33.46 8.92 1.71
C SER A 574 32.78 9.60 2.90
N THR A 575 33.47 10.47 3.61
CA THR A 575 32.91 11.22 4.76
C THR A 575 31.82 12.20 4.32
N THR A 576 32.05 12.95 3.24
CA THR A 576 31.06 13.86 2.65
C THR A 576 29.88 13.12 2.02
N TRP A 577 30.12 11.92 1.49
CA TRP A 577 29.04 11.03 1.05
C TRP A 577 28.18 10.54 2.22
N ILE A 578 28.78 10.11 3.33
CA ILE A 578 28.04 9.72 4.55
C ILE A 578 27.24 10.91 5.10
N GLU A 579 27.83 12.11 5.13
CA GLU A 579 27.13 13.34 5.53
C GLU A 579 25.94 13.64 4.61
N ALA A 580 26.13 13.50 3.29
CA ALA A 580 25.07 13.71 2.32
C ALA A 580 23.91 12.71 2.49
N ILE A 581 24.20 11.42 2.74
CA ILE A 581 23.15 10.45 3.08
C ILE A 581 22.50 10.79 4.42
N ALA A 582 23.28 11.11 5.46
CA ALA A 582 22.70 11.45 6.76
C ALA A 582 21.75 12.67 6.67
N SER A 583 22.04 13.62 5.77
CA SER A 583 21.18 14.78 5.52
C SER A 583 19.80 14.43 4.93
N THR A 584 19.66 13.27 4.26
CA THR A 584 18.35 12.79 3.77
C THR A 584 17.49 12.21 4.89
N LYS A 585 18.04 12.04 6.10
CA LYS A 585 17.41 11.37 7.26
C LYS A 585 17.07 9.89 7.00
N ASP A 586 17.60 9.29 5.94
CA ASP A 586 17.48 7.87 5.64
C ASP A 586 18.85 7.21 5.54
N LEU A 587 19.17 6.33 6.48
CA LEU A 587 20.45 5.59 6.52
C LEU A 587 20.40 4.24 5.80
N THR A 588 19.27 3.90 5.16
CA THR A 588 19.13 2.66 4.38
C THR A 588 20.21 2.53 3.29
N PRO A 589 20.53 3.59 2.51
CA PRO A 589 21.54 3.49 1.46
C PRO A 589 22.92 3.10 1.98
N LEU A 590 23.30 3.49 3.20
CA LEU A 590 24.58 3.08 3.81
C LEU A 590 24.63 1.57 4.08
N THR A 591 23.55 1.04 4.64
CA THR A 591 23.45 -0.40 4.95
C THR A 591 23.43 -1.23 3.66
N GLN A 592 22.65 -0.76 2.67
CA GLN A 592 22.57 -1.38 1.36
C GLN A 592 23.94 -1.38 0.65
N THR A 593 24.66 -0.27 0.71
CA THR A 593 26.01 -0.15 0.16
C THR A 593 26.96 -1.19 0.77
N ALA A 594 26.94 -1.37 2.10
CA ALA A 594 27.80 -2.37 2.75
C ALA A 594 27.50 -3.80 2.26
N ASN A 595 26.22 -4.15 2.11
CA ASN A 595 25.80 -5.46 1.60
C ASN A 595 26.22 -5.68 0.14
N ASN A 596 25.98 -4.67 -0.71
CA ASN A 596 26.32 -4.71 -2.12
C ASN A 596 27.83 -4.82 -2.36
N LEU A 597 28.63 -4.06 -1.62
CA LEU A 597 30.09 -4.14 -1.69
C LEU A 597 30.61 -5.49 -1.21
N LYS A 598 30.01 -6.07 -0.15
CA LYS A 598 30.35 -7.43 0.28
C LYS A 598 30.08 -8.44 -0.83
N ALA A 599 28.87 -8.42 -1.41
CA ALA A 599 28.51 -9.32 -2.51
C ALA A 599 29.44 -9.16 -3.72
N TYR A 600 29.83 -7.92 -4.05
CA TYR A 600 30.79 -7.64 -5.13
C TYR A 600 32.17 -8.25 -4.85
N MET A 601 32.70 -8.09 -3.64
CA MET A 601 33.98 -8.67 -3.24
C MET A 601 33.95 -10.20 -3.21
N ASP A 602 32.85 -10.79 -2.73
CA ASP A 602 32.67 -12.24 -2.73
C ASP A 602 32.64 -12.83 -4.16
N ARG A 603 32.07 -12.11 -5.13
CA ARG A 603 32.12 -12.51 -6.54
C ARG A 603 33.50 -12.37 -7.16
N ARG A 604 34.29 -11.37 -6.73
CA ARG A 604 35.65 -11.15 -7.24
C ARG A 604 36.68 -12.15 -6.67
N ALA A 605 36.42 -12.66 -5.48
CA ALA A 605 37.30 -13.63 -4.82
C ALA A 605 37.19 -15.06 -5.39
N LYS A 606 36.13 -15.33 -6.16
CA LYS A 606 35.93 -16.56 -6.93
C LYS A 606 36.59 -16.44 -8.29
#